data_AF-A0AAV5U8C2-F1
#
_entry.id   AF-A0AAV5U8C2-F1
#
_cell.length_a   1.000
_cell.length_b   1.000
_cell.length_c   1.000
_cell.angle_alpha   90.00
_cell.angle_beta   90.00
_cell.angle_gamma   90.00
#
_symmetry.space_group_name_H-M   'P 1'
#
loop_
_entity.id
_entity.type
_entity.pdbx_description
1 polymer ?
#
loop_
_entity_poly.entity_id
_entity_poly.type
_entity_poly.pdbx_seq_one_letter_code
_entity_poly.pdbx_strand_id
1 'polypeptide(L)'
;MKQETREDDVHPVDRHYASLKCELNPMEKENEEYQLVAEYLAKTHASTHSIQMGLKNVFRVGREGEADNEEVMDKIGNRKLLWHGSRLSNYFGILSQGLRIAPPEAPATGYMFGKGVYFADMASKSGNYCYVSEDGQTGFLLLAEVALGEENLLKNADYNANNLPTGKHSTWGLGRTMPNPAQNKQLNEKVVVPCGKPIANSMANDAGLLYNEFIVYNTQQIRLRYLLESVPEWEKVLWRRQPFPDNYSGGEERFLKDLRKNVSVVLYTWPDAFRACIHILVHLNIIVLSFLLFETIYYHSWSSTPSSIISSILVMATYLYYICSLRDRNLPSINIVDHCHTMLTIGAVGYALIPIIRSLTTTISTDTIYAMAFGSGIISCLAHDYGLATPLVSRPLSLSTGLSSSVLLISRLQEDSSAFFYLCVSFILHAYIAPVRNRLNEAYPNAMLVLAAILAALSTVVVSWMSDVALAAWWALCQLLIGLAVPSYLMLLQRGKRTIHGPWDEAVLRRKL
;
A
#
# COMPACT_ATOMS: atom_id res chain seq x y z
N MET A 1 -51.36 -13.91 -31.22
CA MET A 1 -51.14 -12.46 -31.19
C MET A 1 -49.66 -12.24 -30.86
N LYS A 2 -48.80 -12.02 -31.87
CA LYS A 2 -47.41 -11.64 -31.62
C LYS A 2 -47.45 -10.19 -31.12
N GLN A 3 -46.94 -9.93 -29.92
CA GLN A 3 -46.70 -8.56 -29.47
C GLN A 3 -45.62 -7.98 -30.38
N GLU A 4 -46.01 -7.09 -31.30
CA GLU A 4 -45.08 -6.19 -31.97
C GLU A 4 -44.57 -5.19 -30.92
N THR A 5 -43.35 -5.39 -30.43
CA THR A 5 -42.59 -4.37 -29.69
C THR A 5 -42.47 -3.14 -30.56
N ARG A 6 -42.99 -2.00 -30.10
CA ARG A 6 -42.86 -0.70 -30.79
C ARG A 6 -41.38 -0.34 -30.86
N GLU A 7 -40.92 0.15 -32.01
CA GLU A 7 -39.51 0.56 -32.23
C GLU A 7 -39.01 1.58 -31.19
N ASP A 8 -39.92 2.34 -30.55
CA ASP A 8 -39.60 3.34 -29.54
C ASP A 8 -39.16 2.78 -28.19
N ASP A 9 -39.42 1.51 -27.88
CA ASP A 9 -39.11 0.90 -26.57
C ASP A 9 -37.70 0.26 -26.50
N VAL A 10 -36.93 0.27 -27.60
CA VAL A 10 -35.57 -0.32 -27.65
C VAL A 10 -34.52 0.73 -27.31
N HIS A 11 -33.58 0.40 -26.42
CA HIS A 11 -32.49 1.30 -26.02
C HIS A 11 -31.62 1.69 -27.24
N PRO A 12 -31.19 2.96 -27.38
CA PRO A 12 -30.48 3.42 -28.58
C PRO A 12 -29.22 2.62 -28.93
N VAL A 13 -28.46 2.18 -27.91
CA VAL A 13 -27.26 1.35 -28.11
C VAL A 13 -27.62 0.00 -28.73
N ASP A 14 -28.74 -0.61 -28.32
CA ASP A 14 -29.18 -1.89 -28.86
C ASP A 14 -29.63 -1.74 -30.32
N ARG A 15 -30.21 -0.59 -30.70
CA ARG A 15 -30.51 -0.27 -32.10
C ARG A 15 -29.23 -0.17 -32.94
N HIS A 16 -28.21 0.51 -32.42
CA HIS A 16 -26.91 0.59 -33.10
C HIS A 16 -26.23 -0.78 -33.18
N TYR A 17 -26.26 -1.58 -32.12
CA TYR A 17 -25.73 -2.94 -32.12
C TYR A 17 -26.46 -3.84 -33.12
N ALA A 18 -27.79 -3.80 -33.16
CA ALA A 18 -28.58 -4.53 -34.16
C ALA A 18 -28.22 -4.11 -35.59
N SER A 19 -27.94 -2.82 -35.82
CA SER A 19 -27.50 -2.33 -37.13
C SER A 19 -26.11 -2.83 -37.55
N LEU A 20 -25.29 -3.32 -36.62
CA LEU A 20 -24.01 -3.95 -36.94
C LEU A 20 -24.19 -5.30 -37.61
N LYS A 21 -25.34 -5.98 -37.46
CA LYS A 21 -25.55 -7.34 -38.02
C LYS A 21 -24.38 -8.28 -37.73
N CYS A 22 -23.85 -8.17 -36.51
CA CYS A 22 -22.63 -8.84 -36.10
C CYS A 22 -22.72 -9.14 -34.61
N GLU A 23 -22.67 -10.42 -34.27
CA GLU A 23 -22.62 -10.86 -32.87
C GLU A 23 -21.22 -10.62 -32.30
N LEU A 24 -21.15 -10.00 -31.13
CA LEU A 24 -19.93 -9.79 -30.36
C LEU A 24 -20.11 -10.43 -28.98
N ASN A 25 -19.66 -11.67 -28.84
CA ASN A 25 -19.80 -12.43 -27.59
C ASN A 25 -18.53 -12.26 -26.74
N PRO A 26 -18.59 -11.66 -25.54
CA PRO A 26 -17.42 -11.53 -24.67
C PRO A 26 -16.92 -12.91 -24.24
N MET A 27 -15.61 -13.07 -24.17
CA MET A 27 -14.96 -14.33 -23.81
C MET A 27 -14.38 -14.28 -22.41
N GLU A 28 -14.62 -15.34 -21.64
CA GLU A 28 -14.03 -15.56 -20.32
C GLU A 28 -12.52 -15.85 -20.43
N LYS A 29 -11.74 -15.42 -19.43
CA LYS A 29 -10.27 -15.52 -19.44
C LYS A 29 -9.77 -16.96 -19.35
N GLU A 30 -10.57 -17.84 -18.75
CA GLU A 30 -10.30 -19.26 -18.59
C GLU A 30 -10.53 -20.04 -19.90
N ASN A 31 -11.15 -19.43 -20.90
CA ASN A 31 -11.41 -20.08 -22.18
C ASN A 31 -10.10 -20.35 -22.95
N GLU A 32 -9.97 -21.54 -23.53
CA GLU A 32 -8.75 -21.93 -24.27
C GLU A 32 -8.48 -21.05 -25.50
N GLU A 33 -9.53 -20.66 -26.24
CA GLU A 33 -9.39 -19.73 -27.38
C GLU A 33 -8.96 -18.34 -26.88
N TYR A 34 -9.45 -17.88 -25.72
CA TYR A 34 -9.00 -16.62 -25.11
C TYR A 34 -7.50 -16.67 -24.80
N GLN A 35 -7.04 -17.74 -24.14
CA GLN A 35 -5.63 -17.91 -23.78
C GLN A 35 -4.73 -17.98 -25.02
N LEU A 36 -5.18 -18.66 -26.08
CA LEU A 36 -4.48 -18.72 -27.35
C LEU A 36 -4.32 -17.33 -27.99
N VAL A 37 -5.39 -16.53 -28.00
CA VAL A 37 -5.37 -15.16 -28.54
C VAL A 37 -4.48 -14.24 -27.69
N ALA A 38 -4.55 -14.36 -26.36
CA ALA A 38 -3.71 -13.60 -25.44
C ALA A 38 -2.22 -13.94 -25.62
N GLU A 39 -1.90 -15.22 -25.74
CA GLU A 39 -0.54 -15.70 -26.01
C GLU A 39 -0.03 -15.20 -27.38
N TYR A 40 -0.88 -15.21 -28.40
CA TYR A 40 -0.54 -14.71 -29.74
C TYR A 40 -0.22 -13.21 -29.71
N LEU A 41 -1.04 -12.41 -29.03
CA LEU A 41 -0.82 -10.96 -28.86
C LEU A 41 0.52 -10.70 -28.15
N ALA A 42 0.78 -11.41 -27.05
CA ALA A 42 1.98 -11.22 -26.23
C ALA A 42 3.27 -11.64 -26.96
N LYS A 43 3.24 -12.73 -27.73
CA LYS A 43 4.42 -13.26 -28.42
C LYS A 43 4.77 -12.53 -29.70
N THR A 44 3.81 -11.89 -30.36
CA THR A 44 4.03 -11.30 -31.70
C THR A 44 4.15 -9.77 -31.67
N HIS A 45 4.79 -9.29 -30.61
CA HIS A 45 5.26 -7.91 -30.51
C HIS A 45 6.65 -7.79 -31.16
N ALA A 46 6.79 -6.87 -32.12
CA ALA A 46 8.01 -6.63 -32.86
C ALA A 46 8.93 -5.70 -32.09
N SER A 47 10.21 -6.08 -31.96
CA SER A 47 11.22 -5.31 -31.24
C SER A 47 11.48 -3.90 -31.78
N THR A 48 11.12 -3.62 -33.04
CA THR A 48 11.27 -2.30 -33.66
C THR A 48 10.08 -1.38 -33.43
N HIS A 49 8.99 -1.85 -32.81
CA HIS A 49 7.79 -1.04 -32.56
C HIS A 49 7.76 -0.58 -31.09
N SER A 50 7.36 0.68 -30.85
CA SER A 50 7.27 1.27 -29.51
C SER A 50 5.88 1.21 -28.89
N ILE A 51 4.86 0.78 -29.65
CA ILE A 51 3.47 0.71 -29.20
C ILE A 51 3.32 -0.23 -28.01
N GLN A 52 2.64 0.23 -26.96
CA GLN A 52 2.27 -0.59 -25.81
C GLN A 52 0.89 -1.22 -26.06
N MET A 53 0.79 -2.54 -25.88
CA MET A 53 -0.46 -3.28 -26.06
C MET A 53 -0.70 -4.14 -24.83
N GLY A 54 -1.82 -3.91 -24.14
CA GLY A 54 -2.28 -4.73 -23.02
C GLY A 54 -3.67 -5.26 -23.32
N LEU A 55 -3.92 -6.53 -23.03
CA LEU A 55 -5.20 -7.17 -23.35
C LEU A 55 -6.24 -6.85 -22.28
N LYS A 56 -7.31 -6.15 -22.64
CA LYS A 56 -8.43 -5.88 -21.73
C LYS A 56 -9.56 -6.89 -21.91
N ASN A 57 -10.13 -6.97 -23.11
CA ASN A 57 -11.26 -7.85 -23.44
C ASN A 57 -11.03 -8.54 -24.79
N VAL A 58 -11.62 -9.74 -24.96
CA VAL A 58 -11.71 -10.44 -26.24
C VAL A 58 -13.18 -10.74 -26.52
N PHE A 59 -13.63 -10.45 -27.72
CA PHE A 59 -14.97 -10.75 -28.20
C PHE A 59 -14.87 -11.74 -29.35
N ARG A 60 -15.63 -12.83 -29.30
CA ARG A 60 -15.86 -13.71 -30.44
C ARG A 60 -16.81 -13.02 -31.42
N VAL A 61 -16.40 -12.92 -32.67
CA VAL A 61 -17.11 -12.19 -33.72
C VAL A 61 -17.89 -13.17 -34.58
N GLY A 62 -19.18 -12.92 -34.75
CA GLY A 62 -20.08 -13.66 -35.64
C GLY A 62 -20.82 -12.71 -36.57
N ARG A 63 -20.19 -12.36 -37.71
CA ARG A 63 -20.80 -11.44 -38.68
C ARG A 63 -21.79 -12.16 -39.59
N GLU A 64 -22.96 -11.56 -39.81
CA GLU A 64 -23.98 -12.05 -40.72
C GLU A 64 -23.44 -12.17 -42.16
N GLY A 65 -23.66 -13.32 -42.80
CA GLY A 65 -23.22 -13.61 -44.17
C GLY A 65 -21.78 -14.12 -44.34
N GLU A 66 -20.92 -14.08 -43.30
CA GLU A 66 -19.57 -14.68 -43.43
C GLU A 66 -19.56 -16.20 -43.34
N ALA A 67 -20.62 -16.80 -42.80
CA ALA A 67 -20.78 -18.25 -42.82
C ALA A 67 -20.83 -18.80 -44.26
N ASP A 68 -21.34 -18.01 -45.21
CA ASP A 68 -21.45 -18.40 -46.63
C ASP A 68 -20.08 -18.46 -47.32
N ASN A 69 -19.03 -17.85 -46.74
CA ASN A 69 -17.68 -17.90 -47.27
C ASN A 69 -17.01 -19.29 -47.05
N GLU A 70 -17.55 -20.13 -46.18
CA GLU A 70 -16.91 -21.39 -45.76
C GLU A 70 -16.59 -22.31 -46.94
N GLU A 71 -17.50 -22.42 -47.93
CA GLU A 71 -17.29 -23.26 -49.12
C GLU A 71 -16.10 -22.77 -49.96
N VAL A 72 -15.99 -21.46 -50.15
CA VAL A 72 -14.90 -20.84 -50.91
C VAL A 72 -13.58 -21.00 -50.17
N MET A 73 -13.58 -20.75 -48.86
CA MET A 73 -12.40 -20.91 -48.01
C MET A 73 -11.93 -22.37 -47.92
N ASP A 74 -12.84 -23.34 -48.01
CA ASP A 74 -12.51 -24.78 -48.00
C ASP A 74 -11.87 -25.22 -49.31
N LYS A 75 -12.38 -24.71 -50.44
CA LYS A 75 -11.78 -24.95 -51.75
C LYS A 75 -10.37 -24.37 -51.88
N ILE A 76 -10.13 -23.20 -51.28
CA ILE A 76 -8.85 -22.50 -51.35
C ILE A 76 -7.82 -23.09 -50.37
N GLY A 77 -8.20 -23.38 -49.13
CA GLY A 77 -7.31 -23.95 -48.11
C GLY A 77 -6.24 -22.98 -47.58
N ASN A 78 -5.18 -23.53 -46.96
CA ASN A 78 -4.09 -22.80 -46.29
C ASN A 78 -4.61 -21.63 -45.42
N ARG A 79 -5.39 -21.96 -44.40
CA ARG A 79 -6.06 -20.96 -43.57
C ARG A 79 -5.17 -20.55 -42.40
N LYS A 80 -4.96 -19.25 -42.23
CA LYS A 80 -4.20 -18.67 -41.12
C LYS A 80 -5.07 -17.69 -40.33
N LEU A 81 -4.87 -17.63 -39.02
CA LEU A 81 -5.43 -16.59 -38.16
C LEU A 81 -4.47 -15.39 -38.12
N LEU A 82 -4.87 -14.26 -38.70
CA LEU A 82 -3.99 -13.11 -38.91
C LEU A 82 -4.58 -11.82 -38.36
N TRP A 83 -3.69 -10.90 -37.96
CA TRP A 83 -4.01 -9.61 -37.38
C TRP A 83 -4.37 -8.59 -38.44
N HIS A 84 -5.42 -7.81 -38.17
CA HIS A 84 -5.78 -6.60 -38.90
C HIS A 84 -6.01 -5.46 -37.90
N GLY A 85 -5.41 -4.31 -38.16
CA GLY A 85 -5.62 -3.10 -37.36
C GLY A 85 -6.19 -1.98 -38.21
N SER A 86 -7.06 -1.19 -37.60
CA SER A 86 -7.69 -0.03 -38.25
C SER A 86 -8.05 1.02 -37.21
N ARG A 87 -8.31 2.26 -37.63
CA ARG A 87 -8.79 3.31 -36.74
C ARG A 87 -10.13 2.92 -36.11
N LEU A 88 -10.37 3.34 -34.87
CA LEU A 88 -11.64 3.08 -34.15
C LEU A 88 -12.88 3.47 -34.99
N SER A 89 -12.82 4.59 -35.71
CA SER A 89 -13.89 5.08 -36.58
C SER A 89 -14.31 4.09 -37.68
N ASN A 90 -13.43 3.18 -38.07
CA ASN A 90 -13.68 2.25 -39.17
C ASN A 90 -14.35 0.95 -38.70
N TYR A 91 -14.27 0.62 -37.41
CA TYR A 91 -14.74 -0.67 -36.89
C TYR A 91 -16.25 -0.85 -37.05
N PHE A 92 -17.06 0.20 -36.95
CA PHE A 92 -18.50 0.10 -37.24
C PHE A 92 -18.75 -0.40 -38.67
N GLY A 93 -18.03 0.14 -39.65
CA GLY A 93 -18.12 -0.30 -41.06
C GLY A 93 -17.56 -1.71 -41.28
N ILE A 94 -16.44 -2.04 -40.62
CA ILE A 94 -15.82 -3.38 -40.72
C ILE A 94 -16.75 -4.46 -40.14
N LEU A 95 -17.36 -4.20 -38.98
CA LEU A 95 -18.26 -5.15 -38.34
C LEU A 95 -19.59 -5.29 -39.09
N SER A 96 -20.11 -4.20 -39.67
CA SER A 96 -21.38 -4.24 -40.41
C SER A 96 -21.29 -4.76 -41.85
N GLN A 97 -20.18 -4.51 -42.54
CA GLN A 97 -20.04 -4.79 -43.98
C GLN A 97 -18.88 -5.74 -44.30
N GLY A 98 -18.10 -6.13 -43.31
CA GLY A 98 -16.86 -6.89 -43.49
C GLY A 98 -15.68 -6.00 -43.92
N LEU A 99 -14.52 -6.62 -44.04
CA LEU A 99 -13.35 -5.98 -44.64
C LEU A 99 -13.55 -5.82 -46.15
N ARG A 100 -13.30 -4.62 -46.67
CA ARG A 100 -13.54 -4.26 -48.07
C ARG A 100 -12.24 -3.92 -48.78
N ILE A 101 -12.19 -4.26 -50.06
CA ILE A 101 -11.11 -3.83 -50.94
C ILE A 101 -11.39 -2.39 -51.37
N ALA A 102 -10.34 -1.57 -51.42
CA ALA A 102 -10.47 -0.20 -51.88
C ALA A 102 -11.06 -0.14 -53.30
N PRO A 103 -11.98 0.79 -53.57
CA PRO A 103 -12.67 0.85 -54.86
C PRO A 103 -11.70 1.22 -55.99
N PRO A 104 -11.99 0.87 -57.26
CA PRO A 104 -11.08 1.09 -58.40
C PRO A 104 -10.65 2.56 -58.57
N GLU A 105 -11.49 3.51 -58.17
CA GLU A 105 -11.27 4.95 -58.30
C GLU A 105 -10.30 5.51 -57.26
N ALA A 106 -10.09 4.82 -56.13
CA ALA A 106 -9.15 5.27 -55.10
C ALA A 106 -7.70 5.20 -55.61
N PRO A 107 -6.82 6.16 -55.29
CA PRO A 107 -5.44 6.07 -55.71
C PRO A 107 -4.74 4.85 -55.05
N ALA A 108 -3.89 4.15 -55.81
CA ALA A 108 -3.13 3.00 -55.31
C ALA A 108 -1.93 3.41 -54.43
N THR A 109 -1.65 4.70 -54.33
CA THR A 109 -0.57 5.26 -53.50
C THR A 109 -0.76 4.89 -52.03
N GLY A 110 0.18 4.13 -51.47
CA GLY A 110 0.16 3.65 -50.08
C GLY A 110 -0.03 2.14 -49.92
N TYR A 111 -0.42 1.42 -50.98
CA TYR A 111 -0.55 -0.04 -50.97
C TYR A 111 0.70 -0.70 -51.57
N MET A 112 1.51 -1.39 -50.76
CA MET A 112 2.77 -2.01 -51.22
C MET A 112 2.58 -3.14 -52.24
N PHE A 113 1.41 -3.78 -52.24
CA PHE A 113 1.08 -4.97 -53.06
C PHE A 113 -0.27 -4.84 -53.77
N GLY A 114 -0.60 -3.63 -54.23
CA GLY A 114 -1.86 -3.34 -54.90
C GLY A 114 -3.08 -3.33 -53.95
N LYS A 115 -4.27 -3.09 -54.51
CA LYS A 115 -5.51 -2.98 -53.73
C LYS A 115 -6.00 -4.36 -53.31
N GLY A 116 -5.97 -4.64 -52.02
CA GLY A 116 -6.45 -5.86 -51.40
C GLY A 116 -6.70 -5.62 -49.91
N VAL A 117 -7.07 -6.68 -49.19
CA VAL A 117 -7.16 -6.63 -47.73
C VAL A 117 -5.85 -7.11 -47.13
N TYR A 118 -5.22 -6.27 -46.33
CA TYR A 118 -3.90 -6.51 -45.74
C TYR A 118 -4.02 -7.06 -44.32
N PHE A 119 -3.21 -8.09 -44.06
CA PHE A 119 -3.08 -8.74 -42.76
C PHE A 119 -1.61 -8.91 -42.40
N ALA A 120 -1.33 -9.08 -41.11
CA ALA A 120 0.00 -9.38 -40.59
C ALA A 120 -0.06 -10.56 -39.60
N ASP A 121 1.05 -11.27 -39.47
CA ASP A 121 1.28 -12.27 -38.43
C ASP A 121 1.90 -11.68 -37.15
N MET A 122 2.25 -10.39 -37.19
CA MET A 122 2.78 -9.62 -36.06
C MET A 122 1.71 -8.66 -35.51
N ALA A 123 1.27 -8.87 -34.27
CA ALA A 123 0.22 -8.04 -33.65
C ALA A 123 0.59 -6.56 -33.63
N SER A 124 1.82 -6.23 -33.22
CA SER A 124 2.30 -4.85 -33.14
C SER A 124 2.35 -4.13 -34.50
N LYS A 125 2.54 -4.87 -35.61
CA LYS A 125 2.52 -4.30 -36.96
C LYS A 125 1.13 -3.82 -37.31
N SER A 126 0.13 -4.68 -37.09
CA SER A 126 -1.28 -4.30 -37.26
C SER A 126 -1.70 -3.24 -36.24
N GLY A 127 -1.19 -3.29 -35.00
CA GLY A 127 -1.48 -2.32 -33.94
C GLY A 127 -1.13 -0.88 -34.29
N ASN A 128 -0.08 -0.65 -35.08
CA ASN A 128 0.27 0.70 -35.55
C ASN A 128 -0.83 1.33 -36.43
N TYR A 129 -1.67 0.52 -37.10
CA TYR A 129 -2.79 1.01 -37.90
C TYR A 129 -4.01 1.40 -37.07
N CYS A 130 -4.00 1.17 -35.75
CA CYS A 130 -5.06 1.61 -34.86
C CYS A 130 -4.99 3.10 -34.53
N TYR A 131 -3.83 3.75 -34.74
CA TYR A 131 -3.58 5.17 -34.43
C TYR A 131 -3.99 5.56 -33.00
N VAL A 132 -3.71 4.69 -32.02
CA VAL A 132 -3.97 4.95 -30.61
C VAL A 132 -3.02 6.05 -30.14
N SER A 133 -3.55 7.13 -29.54
CA SER A 133 -2.71 8.20 -28.99
C SER A 133 -1.96 7.74 -27.73
N GLU A 134 -0.88 8.43 -27.39
CA GLU A 134 -0.11 8.20 -26.16
C GLU A 134 -0.92 8.50 -24.87
N ASP A 135 -2.14 9.04 -24.99
CA ASP A 135 -3.00 9.44 -23.86
C ASP A 135 -3.83 8.27 -23.27
N GLY A 136 -3.49 7.02 -23.59
CA GLY A 136 -4.16 5.85 -23.00
C GLY A 136 -5.50 5.52 -23.62
N GLN A 137 -5.74 5.97 -24.86
CA GLN A 137 -6.94 5.59 -25.57
C GLN A 137 -7.01 4.08 -25.77
N THR A 138 -8.23 3.55 -25.70
CA THR A 138 -8.49 2.16 -26.04
C THR A 138 -8.30 1.94 -27.54
N GLY A 139 -7.46 0.97 -27.90
CA GLY A 139 -7.32 0.47 -29.27
C GLY A 139 -8.14 -0.80 -29.48
N PHE A 140 -8.55 -1.05 -30.71
CA PHE A 140 -9.13 -2.34 -31.12
C PHE A 140 -8.25 -3.02 -32.14
N LEU A 141 -8.10 -4.33 -32.02
CA LEU A 141 -7.35 -5.17 -32.96
C LEU A 141 -8.22 -6.35 -33.39
N LEU A 142 -8.17 -6.71 -34.67
CA LEU A 142 -9.01 -7.76 -35.24
C LEU A 142 -8.16 -8.98 -35.58
N LEU A 143 -8.66 -10.17 -35.28
CA LEU A 143 -8.16 -11.43 -35.82
C LEU A 143 -9.19 -11.99 -36.80
N ALA A 144 -8.71 -12.26 -38.02
CA ALA A 144 -9.50 -12.90 -39.05
C ALA A 144 -8.86 -14.24 -39.44
N GLU A 145 -9.71 -15.22 -39.70
CA GLU A 145 -9.35 -16.41 -40.43
C GLU A 145 -9.30 -16.05 -41.92
N VAL A 146 -8.15 -16.28 -42.54
CA VAL A 146 -7.88 -15.91 -43.92
C VAL A 146 -7.44 -17.14 -44.70
N ALA A 147 -8.18 -17.49 -45.75
CA ALA A 147 -7.84 -18.58 -46.67
C ALA A 147 -6.85 -18.08 -47.72
N LEU A 148 -5.56 -18.35 -47.50
CA LEU A 148 -4.48 -17.82 -48.34
C LEU A 148 -4.26 -18.67 -49.59
N GLY A 149 -4.63 -19.96 -49.54
CA GLY A 149 -4.38 -20.92 -50.61
C GLY A 149 -2.91 -20.94 -51.03
N GLU A 150 -2.71 -21.07 -52.34
CA GLU A 150 -1.39 -20.90 -52.95
C GLU A 150 -0.97 -19.42 -53.00
N GLU A 151 0.06 -19.08 -52.22
CA GLU A 151 0.58 -17.71 -52.03
C GLU A 151 1.57 -17.32 -53.16
N ASN A 152 1.47 -16.07 -53.64
CA ASN A 152 2.47 -15.42 -54.50
C ASN A 152 3.51 -14.70 -53.62
N LEU A 153 4.74 -15.20 -53.61
CA LEU A 153 5.80 -14.71 -52.72
C LEU A 153 6.52 -13.51 -53.33
N LEU A 154 6.51 -12.37 -52.66
CA LEU A 154 7.16 -11.14 -53.12
C LEU A 154 8.11 -10.60 -52.04
N LYS A 155 9.36 -10.31 -52.42
CA LYS A 155 10.38 -9.76 -51.51
C LYS A 155 10.38 -8.23 -51.44
N ASN A 156 9.87 -7.57 -52.47
CA ASN A 156 9.83 -6.12 -52.61
C ASN A 156 8.43 -5.69 -53.03
N ALA A 157 8.10 -4.41 -52.80
CA ALA A 157 6.82 -3.85 -53.19
C ALA A 157 6.55 -4.03 -54.69
N ASP A 158 5.31 -4.42 -55.01
CA ASP A 158 4.81 -4.55 -56.38
C ASP A 158 3.36 -4.05 -56.41
N TYR A 159 3.18 -2.84 -56.93
CA TYR A 159 1.87 -2.19 -57.01
C TYR A 159 0.86 -2.94 -57.89
N ASN A 160 1.31 -3.90 -58.72
CA ASN A 160 0.48 -4.73 -59.58
C ASN A 160 0.26 -6.14 -59.03
N ALA A 161 0.63 -6.43 -57.77
CA ALA A 161 0.53 -7.76 -57.18
C ALA A 161 -0.92 -8.29 -57.07
N ASN A 162 -1.93 -7.43 -57.25
CA ASN A 162 -3.33 -7.84 -57.39
C ASN A 162 -3.61 -8.63 -58.68
N ASN A 163 -2.73 -8.53 -59.69
CA ASN A 163 -2.75 -9.38 -60.87
C ASN A 163 -2.05 -10.72 -60.56
N LEU A 164 -2.74 -11.57 -59.81
CA LEU A 164 -2.19 -12.84 -59.35
C LEU A 164 -1.78 -13.76 -60.53
N PRO A 165 -0.59 -14.41 -60.45
CA PRO A 165 -0.22 -15.46 -61.40
C PRO A 165 -1.23 -16.61 -61.38
N THR A 166 -1.34 -17.34 -62.50
CA THR A 166 -2.25 -18.49 -62.61
C THR A 166 -2.02 -19.50 -61.49
N GLY A 167 -3.10 -19.87 -60.78
CA GLY A 167 -3.06 -20.81 -59.66
C GLY A 167 -2.73 -20.20 -58.30
N LYS A 168 -2.42 -18.89 -58.22
CA LYS A 168 -2.23 -18.17 -56.96
C LYS A 168 -3.52 -17.51 -56.48
N HIS A 169 -3.70 -17.42 -55.18
CA HIS A 169 -4.94 -16.94 -54.53
C HIS A 169 -4.71 -15.74 -53.61
N SER A 170 -3.47 -15.50 -53.20
CA SER A 170 -3.09 -14.40 -52.31
C SER A 170 -1.64 -14.00 -52.56
N THR A 171 -1.23 -12.86 -52.02
CA THR A 171 0.17 -12.41 -52.03
C THR A 171 0.73 -12.47 -50.61
N TRP A 172 1.94 -13.01 -50.48
CA TRP A 172 2.72 -12.95 -49.25
C TRP A 172 3.96 -12.08 -49.49
N GLY A 173 3.92 -10.88 -48.93
CA GLY A 173 5.08 -9.99 -48.80
C GLY A 173 6.04 -10.55 -47.75
N LEU A 174 7.18 -11.07 -48.19
CA LEU A 174 8.18 -11.71 -47.33
C LEU A 174 8.90 -10.68 -46.45
N GLY A 175 8.74 -10.80 -45.14
CA GLY A 175 9.47 -10.02 -44.15
C GLY A 175 10.70 -10.73 -43.63
N ARG A 176 11.74 -9.95 -43.28
CA ARG A 176 12.98 -10.43 -42.63
C ARG A 176 12.75 -11.09 -41.28
N THR A 177 11.63 -10.81 -40.61
CA THR A 177 11.24 -11.39 -39.33
C THR A 177 9.85 -12.00 -39.45
N MET A 178 9.67 -13.21 -38.90
CA MET A 178 8.39 -13.91 -38.85
C MET A 178 8.22 -14.65 -37.51
N PRO A 179 6.98 -14.96 -37.07
CA PRO A 179 6.77 -15.89 -35.95
C PRO A 179 7.37 -17.25 -36.26
N ASN A 180 7.99 -17.89 -35.26
CA ASN A 180 8.59 -19.21 -35.41
C ASN A 180 7.56 -20.28 -35.83
N PRO A 181 7.64 -20.84 -37.06
CA PRO A 181 6.66 -21.82 -37.54
C PRO A 181 6.58 -23.10 -36.71
N ALA A 182 7.67 -23.47 -36.03
CA ALA A 182 7.72 -24.66 -35.16
C ALA A 182 6.87 -24.49 -33.88
N GLN A 183 6.46 -23.26 -33.56
CA GLN A 183 5.63 -22.93 -32.40
C GLN A 183 4.19 -22.57 -32.81
N ASN A 184 3.82 -22.78 -34.08
CA ASN A 184 2.46 -22.58 -34.54
C ASN A 184 1.50 -23.49 -33.77
N LYS A 185 0.33 -22.96 -33.44
CA LYS A 185 -0.77 -23.71 -32.85
C LYS A 185 -1.90 -23.84 -33.87
N GLN A 186 -2.84 -24.75 -33.59
CA GLN A 186 -4.05 -24.91 -34.37
C GLN A 186 -5.22 -24.32 -33.60
N LEU A 187 -6.03 -23.48 -34.25
CA LEU A 187 -7.30 -23.03 -33.68
C LEU A 187 -8.37 -24.11 -33.81
N ASN A 188 -8.32 -24.84 -34.92
CA ASN A 188 -9.11 -26.03 -35.22
C ASN A 188 -8.33 -26.86 -36.27
N GLU A 189 -8.92 -27.91 -36.82
CA GLU A 189 -8.25 -28.79 -37.80
C GLU A 189 -7.81 -28.08 -39.09
N LYS A 190 -8.38 -26.90 -39.41
CA LYS A 190 -8.17 -26.18 -40.67
C LYS A 190 -7.28 -24.93 -40.54
N VAL A 191 -7.20 -24.33 -39.36
CA VAL A 191 -6.70 -22.95 -39.17
C VAL A 191 -5.45 -22.90 -38.31
N VAL A 192 -4.35 -22.47 -38.92
CA VAL A 192 -3.05 -22.29 -38.26
C VAL A 192 -2.99 -20.91 -37.59
N VAL A 193 -2.52 -20.88 -36.35
CA VAL A 193 -2.24 -19.64 -35.59
C VAL A 193 -0.72 -19.48 -35.46
N PRO A 194 -0.10 -18.50 -36.16
CA PRO A 194 1.33 -18.30 -36.13
C PRO A 194 1.77 -17.52 -34.87
N CYS A 195 1.55 -18.12 -33.69
CA CYS A 195 1.84 -17.51 -32.38
C CYS A 195 3.24 -17.80 -31.82
N GLY A 196 4.20 -18.12 -32.69
CA GLY A 196 5.59 -18.31 -32.31
C GLY A 196 6.29 -17.01 -31.91
N LYS A 197 7.40 -17.11 -31.17
CA LYS A 197 8.27 -15.95 -30.95
C LYS A 197 8.90 -15.49 -32.27
N PRO A 198 9.18 -14.19 -32.46
CA PRO A 198 9.75 -13.68 -33.71
C PRO A 198 11.16 -14.23 -33.93
N ILE A 199 11.43 -14.72 -35.14
CA ILE A 199 12.73 -15.21 -35.59
C ILE A 199 13.09 -14.60 -36.95
N ALA A 200 14.38 -14.61 -37.30
CA ALA A 200 14.82 -14.22 -38.63
C ALA A 200 14.27 -15.19 -39.69
N ASN A 201 13.76 -14.64 -40.79
CA ASN A 201 13.26 -15.38 -41.93
C ASN A 201 14.37 -15.56 -42.97
N SER A 202 14.92 -16.76 -43.04
CA SER A 202 16.02 -17.12 -43.95
C SER A 202 15.68 -16.92 -45.43
N MET A 203 14.40 -16.99 -45.82
CA MET A 203 13.94 -16.78 -47.20
C MET A 203 13.89 -15.29 -47.61
N ALA A 204 14.04 -14.39 -46.64
CA ALA A 204 13.76 -12.95 -46.80
C ALA A 204 14.91 -12.06 -46.35
N ASN A 205 16.14 -12.58 -46.23
CA ASN A 205 17.31 -11.80 -45.79
C ASN A 205 17.56 -10.54 -46.65
N ASP A 206 17.26 -10.63 -47.94
CA ASP A 206 17.37 -9.59 -48.97
C ASP A 206 16.05 -8.84 -49.22
N ALA A 207 14.97 -9.16 -48.51
CA ALA A 207 13.66 -8.54 -48.72
C ALA A 207 13.62 -7.08 -48.24
N GLY A 208 12.78 -6.26 -48.87
CA GLY A 208 12.54 -4.87 -48.49
C GLY A 208 11.66 -4.70 -47.24
N LEU A 209 10.99 -5.76 -46.79
CA LEU A 209 10.08 -5.73 -45.64
C LEU A 209 10.76 -6.26 -44.37
N LEU A 210 10.49 -5.61 -43.24
CA LEU A 210 10.96 -6.09 -41.93
C LEU A 210 10.13 -7.26 -41.40
N TYR A 211 8.83 -7.26 -41.68
CA TYR A 211 7.83 -8.22 -41.19
C TYR A 211 6.86 -8.59 -42.30
N ASN A 212 6.28 -9.78 -42.24
CA ASN A 212 5.40 -10.30 -43.28
C ASN A 212 4.16 -9.42 -43.51
N GLU A 213 3.60 -9.52 -44.72
CA GLU A 213 2.25 -9.07 -45.07
C GLU A 213 1.54 -10.16 -45.86
N PHE A 214 0.28 -10.39 -45.56
CA PHE A 214 -0.59 -11.29 -46.31
C PHE A 214 -1.73 -10.49 -46.90
N ILE A 215 -1.89 -10.58 -48.21
CA ILE A 215 -2.86 -9.78 -48.95
C ILE A 215 -3.78 -10.72 -49.72
N VAL A 216 -5.08 -10.57 -49.52
CA VAL A 216 -6.11 -11.25 -50.30
C VAL A 216 -6.86 -10.26 -51.18
N TYR A 217 -7.25 -10.72 -52.36
CA TYR A 217 -7.91 -9.90 -53.38
C TYR A 217 -9.37 -10.32 -53.63
N ASN A 218 -9.88 -11.25 -52.83
CA ASN A 218 -11.29 -11.61 -52.75
C ASN A 218 -11.74 -11.61 -51.28
N THR A 219 -12.79 -10.86 -50.96
CA THR A 219 -13.31 -10.74 -49.58
C THR A 219 -13.95 -12.04 -49.07
N GLN A 220 -14.33 -12.96 -49.96
CA GLN A 220 -14.82 -14.30 -49.59
C GLN A 220 -13.71 -15.20 -49.00
N GLN A 221 -12.45 -14.79 -49.05
CA GLN A 221 -11.34 -15.48 -48.38
C GLN A 221 -11.22 -15.14 -46.89
N ILE A 222 -12.10 -14.28 -46.37
CA ILE A 222 -11.96 -13.70 -45.03
C ILE A 222 -13.17 -14.06 -44.18
N ARG A 223 -12.90 -14.44 -42.94
CA ARG A 223 -13.89 -14.59 -41.87
C ARG A 223 -13.37 -13.97 -40.58
N LEU A 224 -14.08 -13.00 -40.03
CA LEU A 224 -13.74 -12.38 -38.75
C LEU A 224 -13.97 -13.36 -37.61
N ARG A 225 -13.04 -13.44 -36.66
CA ARG A 225 -13.11 -14.41 -35.56
C ARG A 225 -13.06 -13.77 -34.19
N TYR A 226 -12.13 -12.83 -33.97
CA TYR A 226 -11.97 -12.19 -32.67
C TYR A 226 -11.73 -10.69 -32.80
N LEU A 227 -12.36 -9.92 -31.92
CA LEU A 227 -12.12 -8.49 -31.73
C LEU A 227 -11.52 -8.30 -30.34
N LEU A 228 -10.33 -7.71 -30.27
CA LEU A 228 -9.61 -7.47 -29.03
C LEU A 228 -9.72 -6.01 -28.67
N GLU A 229 -10.10 -5.74 -27.42
CA GLU A 229 -9.97 -4.43 -26.79
C GLU A 229 -8.59 -4.38 -26.11
N SER A 230 -7.71 -3.49 -26.57
CA SER A 230 -6.36 -3.30 -26.06
C SER A 230 -6.21 -1.95 -25.39
N VAL A 231 -5.72 -1.94 -24.15
CA VAL A 231 -5.40 -0.73 -23.38
C VAL A 231 -3.99 -0.91 -22.80
N PRO A 232 -3.14 0.14 -22.76
CA PRO A 232 -1.86 0.05 -22.05
C PRO A 232 -2.05 -0.45 -20.61
N GLU A 233 -1.11 -1.24 -20.08
CA GLU A 233 -1.14 -1.61 -18.66
C GLU A 233 -0.56 -0.49 -17.79
N TRP A 234 -1.13 -0.28 -16.61
CA TRP A 234 -0.62 0.69 -15.62
C TRP A 234 0.54 0.10 -14.82
N GLU A 235 1.60 0.87 -14.64
CA GLU A 235 2.76 0.52 -13.82
C GLU A 235 2.98 1.54 -12.70
N LYS A 236 3.51 1.11 -11.53
CA LYS A 236 3.85 2.02 -10.43
C LYS A 236 5.24 2.63 -10.60
N VAL A 237 5.40 3.51 -11.60
CA VAL A 237 6.67 4.16 -11.92
C VAL A 237 6.52 5.69 -11.95
N LEU A 238 7.48 6.42 -11.36
CA LEU A 238 7.44 7.89 -11.25
C LEU A 238 8.32 8.59 -12.28
N TRP A 239 9.31 7.89 -12.86
CA TRP A 239 10.30 8.47 -13.78
C TRP A 239 9.95 8.25 -15.26
N ARG A 240 8.94 7.45 -15.56
CA ARG A 240 8.45 7.18 -16.91
C ARG A 240 7.05 7.77 -17.04
N ARG A 241 6.83 8.59 -18.07
CA ARG A 241 5.50 9.15 -18.35
C ARG A 241 4.57 8.04 -18.80
N GLN A 242 3.39 7.98 -18.21
CA GLN A 242 2.37 7.00 -18.53
C GLN A 242 1.11 7.69 -19.07
N PRO A 243 0.26 6.93 -19.80
CA PRO A 243 -1.03 7.42 -20.27
C PRO A 243 -2.07 7.68 -19.17
N PHE A 244 -1.71 7.45 -17.90
CA PHE A 244 -2.60 7.57 -16.75
C PHE A 244 -2.27 8.81 -15.94
N PRO A 245 -3.24 9.44 -15.25
CA PRO A 245 -2.96 10.49 -14.27
C PRO A 245 -2.03 9.93 -13.17
N ASP A 246 -0.80 10.43 -13.13
CA ASP A 246 0.21 10.00 -12.17
C ASP A 246 1.03 11.19 -11.63
N ASN A 247 1.90 10.90 -10.65
CA ASN A 247 2.84 11.86 -10.11
C ASN A 247 4.17 11.81 -10.89
N TYR A 248 4.10 11.81 -12.23
CA TYR A 248 5.29 11.78 -13.08
C TYR A 248 6.26 12.90 -12.71
N SER A 249 7.49 12.50 -12.40
CA SER A 249 8.55 13.36 -11.85
C SER A 249 9.37 14.10 -12.91
N GLY A 250 8.97 14.07 -14.17
CA GLY A 250 9.66 14.77 -15.25
C GLY A 250 10.84 14.01 -15.87
N GLY A 251 10.96 12.70 -15.63
CA GLY A 251 11.93 11.82 -16.28
C GLY A 251 12.96 11.24 -15.32
N GLU A 252 13.74 10.26 -15.79
CA GLU A 252 14.77 9.57 -15.01
C GLU A 252 15.88 10.50 -14.52
N GLU A 253 16.40 11.37 -15.39
CA GLU A 253 17.47 12.30 -15.03
C GLU A 253 17.04 13.25 -13.89
N ARG A 254 15.83 13.79 -13.98
CA ARG A 254 15.28 14.69 -12.95
C ARG A 254 14.96 13.94 -11.67
N PHE A 255 14.39 12.74 -11.77
CA PHE A 255 14.09 11.89 -10.63
C PHE A 255 15.34 11.58 -9.80
N LEU A 256 16.43 11.18 -10.45
CA LEU A 256 17.70 10.87 -9.78
C LEU A 256 18.37 12.12 -9.22
N LYS A 257 18.29 13.26 -9.93
CA LYS A 257 18.84 14.55 -9.49
C LYS A 257 18.16 15.07 -8.22
N ASP A 258 16.84 14.90 -8.12
CA ASP A 258 16.04 15.41 -7.01
C ASP A 258 16.03 14.46 -5.79
N LEU A 259 16.63 13.27 -5.92
CA LEU A 259 16.74 12.28 -4.84
C LEU A 259 17.76 12.72 -3.79
N ARG A 260 17.29 12.94 -2.56
CA ARG A 260 18.14 13.35 -1.43
C ARG A 260 18.14 12.27 -0.36
N LYS A 261 19.30 12.01 0.25
CA LYS A 261 19.43 11.03 1.33
C LYS A 261 19.75 11.73 2.64
N ASN A 262 19.19 11.24 3.73
CA ASN A 262 19.51 11.60 5.11
C ASN A 262 19.29 13.08 5.48
N VAL A 263 18.41 13.81 4.78
CA VAL A 263 18.17 15.26 5.00
C VAL A 263 17.57 15.53 6.39
N SER A 264 16.70 14.65 6.87
CA SER A 264 15.96 14.81 8.13
C SER A 264 16.39 13.82 9.22
N VAL A 265 17.56 13.19 9.07
CA VAL A 265 18.02 12.19 10.05
C VAL A 265 18.47 12.88 11.33
N VAL A 266 17.61 12.82 12.35
CA VAL A 266 18.01 13.16 13.73
C VAL A 266 18.89 12.06 14.28
N LEU A 267 20.12 12.42 14.65
CA LEU A 267 21.10 11.58 15.32
C LEU A 267 21.26 12.05 16.77
N TYR A 268 21.16 11.11 17.71
CA TYR A 268 21.41 11.36 19.13
C TYR A 268 22.86 11.05 19.49
N THR A 269 23.41 11.80 20.45
CA THR A 269 24.68 11.46 21.08
C THR A 269 24.47 10.46 22.22
N TRP A 270 25.51 9.73 22.61
CA TRP A 270 25.42 8.81 23.75
C TRP A 270 25.01 9.52 25.05
N PRO A 271 25.56 10.70 25.40
CA PRO A 271 25.11 11.46 26.58
C PRO A 271 23.63 11.86 26.54
N ASP A 272 23.09 12.22 25.37
CA ASP A 272 21.67 12.56 25.23
C ASP A 272 20.79 11.33 25.46
N ALA A 273 21.17 10.19 24.87
CA ALA A 273 20.49 8.92 25.08
C ALA A 273 20.56 8.46 26.54
N PHE A 274 21.72 8.63 27.19
CA PHE A 274 21.92 8.34 28.61
C PHE A 274 20.99 9.18 29.48
N ARG A 275 20.95 10.50 29.29
CA ARG A 275 20.06 11.41 30.02
C ARG A 275 18.58 11.07 29.81
N ALA A 276 18.19 10.66 28.61
CA ALA A 276 16.84 10.17 28.36
C ALA A 276 16.52 8.90 29.19
N CYS A 277 17.47 7.96 29.28
CA CYS A 277 17.31 6.76 30.11
C CYS A 277 17.24 7.08 31.60
N ILE A 278 17.91 8.14 32.08
CA ILE A 278 17.78 8.61 33.47
C ILE A 278 16.32 8.97 33.81
N HIS A 279 15.58 9.61 32.90
CA HIS A 279 14.17 9.94 33.16
C HIS A 279 13.29 8.69 33.30
N ILE A 280 13.60 7.65 32.53
CA ILE A 280 12.93 6.34 32.62
C ILE A 280 13.25 5.69 33.97
N LEU A 281 14.52 5.69 34.38
CA LEU A 281 14.97 5.13 35.65
C LEU A 281 14.33 5.83 36.85
N VAL A 282 14.21 7.15 36.84
CA VAL A 282 13.52 7.90 37.91
C VAL A 282 12.10 7.39 38.09
N HIS A 283 11.33 7.29 36.99
CA HIS A 283 9.94 6.85 37.06
C HIS A 283 9.80 5.38 37.47
N LEU A 284 10.65 4.50 36.93
CA LEU A 284 10.61 3.08 37.26
C LEU A 284 10.95 2.84 38.74
N ASN A 285 11.95 3.54 39.27
CA ASN A 285 12.28 3.49 40.70
C ASN A 285 11.13 3.98 41.58
N ILE A 286 10.42 5.03 41.18
CA ILE A 286 9.24 5.52 41.88
C ILE A 286 8.15 4.45 41.95
N ILE A 287 7.88 3.74 40.84
CA ILE A 287 6.87 2.68 40.82
C ILE A 287 7.29 1.52 41.71
N VAL A 288 8.55 1.07 41.63
CA VAL A 288 9.07 0.01 42.51
C VAL A 288 8.95 0.42 43.98
N LEU A 289 9.32 1.65 44.34
CA LEU A 289 9.15 2.17 45.70
C LEU A 289 7.68 2.25 46.12
N SER A 290 6.74 2.51 45.21
CA SER A 290 5.31 2.45 45.49
C SER A 290 4.88 1.04 45.87
N PHE A 291 5.29 0.02 45.11
CA PHE A 291 4.97 -1.38 45.42
C PHE A 291 5.60 -1.81 46.76
N LEU A 292 6.84 -1.41 47.03
CA LEU A 292 7.50 -1.70 48.32
C LEU A 292 6.82 -0.99 49.49
N LEU A 293 6.33 0.24 49.28
CA LEU A 293 5.55 0.95 50.29
C LEU A 293 4.26 0.18 50.62
N PHE A 294 3.56 -0.31 49.59
CA PHE A 294 2.36 -1.14 49.79
C PHE A 294 2.68 -2.42 50.57
N GLU A 295 3.72 -3.16 50.18
CA GLU A 295 4.17 -4.37 50.88
C GLU A 295 4.53 -4.09 52.34
N THR A 296 5.14 -2.94 52.62
CA THR A 296 5.49 -2.52 53.98
C THR A 296 4.22 -2.34 54.81
N ILE A 297 3.24 -1.61 54.28
CA ILE A 297 1.95 -1.39 54.96
C ILE A 297 1.19 -2.71 55.15
N TYR A 298 1.25 -3.60 54.16
CA TYR A 298 0.53 -4.87 54.17
C TYR A 298 1.07 -5.85 55.22
N TYR A 299 2.39 -5.98 55.36
CA TYR A 299 3.01 -6.95 56.27
C TYR A 299 3.39 -6.38 57.65
N HIS A 300 3.78 -5.10 57.72
CA HIS A 300 4.26 -4.48 58.95
C HIS A 300 3.25 -3.44 59.39
N SER A 301 2.31 -3.83 60.27
CA SER A 301 1.22 -3.01 60.81
C SER A 301 1.69 -1.62 61.27
N TRP A 302 1.73 -0.68 60.31
CA TRP A 302 2.30 0.64 60.44
C TRP A 302 1.21 1.60 60.92
N SER A 303 1.51 2.44 61.92
CA SER A 303 0.55 3.48 62.34
C SER A 303 0.35 4.50 61.22
N SER A 304 -0.74 4.32 60.46
CA SER A 304 -1.00 5.07 59.23
C SER A 304 -1.66 6.41 59.44
N THR A 305 -2.17 6.73 60.63
CA THR A 305 -2.91 7.98 60.88
C THR A 305 -2.02 9.24 60.83
N PRO A 306 -0.84 9.30 61.46
CA PRO A 306 0.06 10.44 61.28
C PRO A 306 0.61 10.49 59.84
N SER A 307 0.86 9.33 59.25
CA SER A 307 1.42 9.18 57.91
C SER A 307 0.44 9.69 56.83
N SER A 308 -0.86 9.42 56.99
CA SER A 308 -1.92 9.87 56.07
C SER A 308 -2.13 11.38 56.09
N ILE A 309 -1.96 12.01 57.26
CA ILE A 309 -1.99 13.46 57.40
C ILE A 309 -0.78 14.08 56.67
N ILE A 310 0.42 13.53 56.93
CA ILE A 310 1.66 14.01 56.29
C ILE A 310 1.59 13.84 54.77
N SER A 311 1.11 12.70 54.26
CA SER A 311 0.97 12.48 52.82
C SER A 311 -0.04 13.43 52.20
N SER A 312 -1.14 13.73 52.89
CA SER A 312 -2.15 14.68 52.41
C SER A 312 -1.59 16.10 52.30
N ILE A 313 -0.78 16.52 53.29
CA ILE A 313 -0.05 17.79 53.24
C ILE A 313 0.95 17.80 52.08
N LEU A 314 1.66 16.69 51.85
CA LEU A 314 2.64 16.58 50.78
C LEU A 314 1.98 16.59 49.38
N VAL A 315 0.82 15.95 49.21
CA VAL A 315 -0.01 16.06 47.99
C VAL A 315 -0.36 17.53 47.74
N MET A 316 -0.87 18.22 48.77
CA MET A 316 -1.25 19.63 48.68
C MET A 316 -0.05 20.51 48.31
N ALA A 317 1.09 20.32 48.97
CA ALA A 317 2.32 21.07 48.70
C ALA A 317 2.85 20.82 47.28
N THR A 318 2.83 19.57 46.81
CA THR A 318 3.29 19.21 45.47
C THR A 318 2.38 19.77 44.39
N TYR A 319 1.07 19.73 44.62
CA TYR A 319 0.07 20.32 43.72
C TYR A 319 0.19 21.85 43.67
N LEU A 320 0.31 22.52 44.82
CA LEU A 320 0.52 23.96 44.89
C LEU A 320 1.84 24.36 44.21
N TYR A 321 2.93 23.61 44.42
CA TYR A 321 4.18 23.81 43.69
C TYR A 321 3.98 23.66 42.18
N TYR A 322 3.29 22.61 41.73
CA TYR A 322 3.00 22.39 40.32
C TYR A 322 2.22 23.57 39.71
N ILE A 323 1.12 23.99 40.34
CA ILE A 323 0.31 25.12 39.91
C ILE A 323 1.11 26.44 39.91
N CYS A 324 1.91 26.68 40.95
CA CYS A 324 2.81 27.84 40.98
C CYS A 324 3.92 27.77 39.92
N SER A 325 4.38 26.57 39.54
CA SER A 325 5.37 26.36 38.47
C SER A 325 4.78 26.47 37.05
N LEU A 326 3.45 26.42 36.92
CA LEU A 326 2.71 26.72 35.70
C LEU A 326 2.49 28.22 35.50
N ARG A 327 2.99 29.07 36.39
CA ARG A 327 2.99 30.53 36.28
C ARG A 327 3.89 30.98 35.11
N ASP A 328 3.39 30.76 33.91
CA ASP A 328 3.87 31.42 32.71
C ASP A 328 3.33 32.86 32.69
N ARG A 329 4.10 33.81 32.15
CA ARG A 329 3.83 35.25 32.31
C ARG A 329 2.54 35.75 31.62
N ASN A 330 1.81 34.88 30.90
CA ASN A 330 0.68 35.24 30.03
C ASN A 330 -0.65 34.52 30.33
N LEU A 331 -0.77 33.77 31.44
CA LEU A 331 -2.02 33.09 31.85
C LEU A 331 -2.79 33.91 32.90
N PRO A 332 -4.14 33.81 32.96
CA PRO A 332 -4.95 34.51 33.96
C PRO A 332 -4.52 34.17 35.39
N SER A 333 -4.72 35.10 36.32
CA SER A 333 -4.33 34.95 37.73
C SER A 333 -4.93 33.68 38.33
N ILE A 334 -4.08 32.77 38.75
CA ILE A 334 -4.45 31.52 39.41
C ILE A 334 -5.05 31.85 40.79
N ASN A 335 -6.31 31.47 41.01
CA ASN A 335 -6.95 31.61 42.32
C ASN A 335 -6.58 30.42 43.21
N ILE A 336 -5.58 30.61 44.07
CA ILE A 336 -5.07 29.58 44.99
C ILE A 336 -6.20 29.03 45.88
N VAL A 337 -7.19 29.86 46.23
CA VAL A 337 -8.31 29.45 47.10
C VAL A 337 -9.18 28.39 46.42
N ASP A 338 -9.49 28.55 45.13
CA ASP A 338 -10.27 27.57 44.35
C ASP A 338 -9.53 26.24 44.21
N HIS A 339 -8.21 26.29 44.02
CA HIS A 339 -7.34 25.11 43.97
C HIS A 339 -7.28 24.39 45.32
N CYS A 340 -7.22 25.13 46.44
CA CYS A 340 -7.32 24.56 47.78
C CYS A 340 -8.69 23.92 48.03
N HIS A 341 -9.79 24.57 47.64
CA HIS A 341 -11.13 23.98 47.73
C HIS A 341 -11.25 22.69 46.93
N THR A 342 -10.70 22.67 45.71
CA THR A 342 -10.70 21.48 44.85
C THR A 342 -9.94 20.33 45.51
N MET A 343 -8.76 20.58 46.07
CA MET A 343 -7.97 19.55 46.77
C MET A 343 -8.63 19.06 48.05
N LEU A 344 -9.24 19.95 48.84
CA LEU A 344 -10.01 19.57 50.02
C LEU A 344 -11.21 18.70 49.64
N THR A 345 -11.88 19.03 48.53
CA THR A 345 -13.03 18.28 48.02
C THR A 345 -12.60 16.89 47.53
N ILE A 346 -11.55 16.81 46.71
CA ILE A 346 -11.02 15.53 46.22
C ILE A 346 -10.50 14.68 47.38
N GLY A 347 -9.82 15.27 48.36
CA GLY A 347 -9.34 14.58 49.56
C GLY A 347 -10.47 14.05 50.44
N ALA A 348 -11.50 14.87 50.70
CA ALA A 348 -12.65 14.48 51.51
C ALA A 348 -13.50 13.40 50.84
N VAL A 349 -13.80 13.56 49.54
CA VAL A 349 -14.50 12.55 48.74
C VAL A 349 -13.67 11.29 48.63
N GLY A 350 -12.36 11.42 48.37
CA GLY A 350 -11.43 10.30 48.32
C GLY A 350 -11.44 9.49 49.61
N TYR A 351 -11.37 10.16 50.77
CA TYR A 351 -11.46 9.52 52.08
C TYR A 351 -12.81 8.84 52.30
N ALA A 352 -13.92 9.51 51.99
CA ALA A 352 -15.26 8.96 52.14
C ALA A 352 -15.50 7.69 51.28
N LEU A 353 -14.82 7.58 50.13
CA LEU A 353 -14.92 6.43 49.23
C LEU A 353 -13.95 5.29 49.60
N ILE A 354 -13.02 5.47 50.53
CA ILE A 354 -12.03 4.44 50.89
C ILE A 354 -12.68 3.10 51.28
N PRO A 355 -13.73 3.03 52.10
CA PRO A 355 -14.36 1.75 52.44
C PRO A 355 -14.91 1.00 51.22
N ILE A 356 -15.40 1.75 50.22
CA ILE A 356 -15.90 1.20 48.95
C ILE A 356 -14.73 0.70 48.10
N ILE A 357 -13.68 1.51 47.95
CA ILE A 357 -12.47 1.16 47.19
C ILE A 357 -11.82 -0.11 47.77
N ARG A 358 -11.75 -0.21 49.10
CA ARG A 358 -11.20 -1.39 49.78
C ARG A 358 -12.01 -2.66 49.55
N SER A 359 -13.33 -2.54 49.55
CA SER A 359 -14.23 -3.70 49.38
C SER A 359 -14.40 -4.14 47.93
N LEU A 360 -14.10 -3.27 46.95
CA LEU A 360 -14.40 -3.44 45.53
C LEU A 360 -13.94 -4.76 44.91
N THR A 361 -12.74 -5.22 45.26
CA THR A 361 -12.12 -6.41 44.65
C THR A 361 -11.80 -7.50 45.68
N THR A 362 -12.45 -7.48 46.84
CA THR A 362 -12.26 -8.46 47.93
C THR A 362 -12.49 -9.90 47.50
N THR A 363 -13.40 -10.14 46.55
CA THR A 363 -13.77 -11.45 46.00
C THR A 363 -12.74 -12.03 45.01
N ILE A 364 -11.78 -11.23 44.54
CA ILE A 364 -10.73 -11.65 43.61
C ILE A 364 -9.51 -12.12 44.40
N SER A 365 -8.83 -13.16 43.92
CA SER A 365 -7.62 -13.68 44.55
C SER A 365 -6.50 -12.63 44.61
N THR A 366 -5.72 -12.64 45.69
CA THR A 366 -4.62 -11.70 45.91
C THR A 366 -3.58 -11.78 44.78
N ASP A 367 -3.24 -12.97 44.30
CA ASP A 367 -2.29 -13.15 43.20
C ASP A 367 -2.77 -12.50 41.90
N THR A 368 -4.08 -12.63 41.60
CA THR A 368 -4.68 -11.95 40.44
C THR A 368 -4.65 -10.44 40.61
N ILE A 369 -4.85 -9.92 41.83
CA ILE A 369 -4.76 -8.49 42.12
C ILE A 369 -3.34 -7.95 41.88
N TYR A 370 -2.31 -8.64 42.36
CA TYR A 370 -0.92 -8.27 42.08
C TYR A 370 -0.62 -8.32 40.57
N ALA A 371 -1.08 -9.36 39.86
CA ALA A 371 -0.88 -9.48 38.41
C ALA A 371 -1.55 -8.33 37.63
N MET A 372 -2.79 -7.98 37.97
CA MET A 372 -3.51 -6.87 37.34
C MET A 372 -2.89 -5.52 37.70
N ALA A 373 -2.46 -5.33 38.95
CA ALA A 373 -1.78 -4.11 39.39
C ALA A 373 -0.45 -3.93 38.65
N PHE A 374 0.34 -4.98 38.54
CA PHE A 374 1.60 -4.97 37.79
C PHE A 374 1.38 -4.68 36.31
N GLY A 375 0.41 -5.34 35.66
CA GLY A 375 0.05 -5.08 34.27
C GLY A 375 -0.41 -3.64 34.03
N SER A 376 -1.25 -3.11 34.91
CA SER A 376 -1.70 -1.71 34.85
C SER A 376 -0.54 -0.73 35.06
N GLY A 377 0.40 -1.06 35.95
CA GLY A 377 1.65 -0.32 36.14
C GLY A 377 2.54 -0.28 34.90
N ILE A 378 2.66 -1.40 34.17
CA ILE A 378 3.39 -1.44 32.88
C ILE A 378 2.74 -0.51 31.86
N ILE A 379 1.41 -0.54 31.74
CA ILE A 379 0.71 0.37 30.80
C ILE A 379 0.95 1.82 31.20
N SER A 380 0.94 2.12 32.50
CA SER A 380 1.25 3.45 33.02
C SER A 380 2.66 3.90 32.61
N CYS A 381 3.66 3.03 32.73
CA CYS A 381 5.04 3.28 32.28
C CYS A 381 5.13 3.55 30.77
N LEU A 382 4.44 2.75 29.95
CA LEU A 382 4.50 2.87 28.49
C LEU A 382 3.85 4.16 27.98
N ALA A 383 2.77 4.59 28.63
CA ALA A 383 2.04 5.82 28.28
C ALA A 383 2.63 7.08 28.94
N HIS A 384 3.60 6.92 29.85
CA HIS A 384 4.11 8.01 30.68
C HIS A 384 4.83 9.07 29.84
N ASP A 385 4.65 10.33 30.24
CA ASP A 385 5.38 11.46 29.65
C ASP A 385 6.75 11.54 30.30
N TYR A 386 7.80 11.13 29.59
CA TYR A 386 9.21 11.20 30.04
C TYR A 386 9.91 12.54 29.71
N GLY A 387 9.17 13.54 29.22
CA GLY A 387 9.73 14.83 28.78
C GLY A 387 10.36 14.79 27.38
N LEU A 388 9.97 13.81 26.55
CA LEU A 388 10.46 13.64 25.18
C LEU A 388 9.31 13.82 24.18
N ALA A 389 9.54 14.59 23.12
CA ALA A 389 8.56 14.80 22.05
C ALA A 389 8.40 13.54 21.19
N THR A 390 7.59 12.58 21.65
CA THR A 390 7.35 11.29 20.98
C THR A 390 5.85 11.04 20.75
N PRO A 391 5.47 10.19 19.76
CA PRO A 391 4.08 9.93 19.42
C PRO A 391 3.33 8.99 20.38
N LEU A 392 4.03 8.26 21.25
CA LEU A 392 3.44 7.21 22.09
C LEU A 392 2.90 7.70 23.45
N VAL A 393 3.09 8.98 23.80
CA VAL A 393 2.80 9.52 25.14
C VAL A 393 1.31 9.88 25.26
N SER A 394 0.63 9.35 26.28
CA SER A 394 -0.75 9.70 26.62
C SER A 394 -0.88 9.92 28.13
N ARG A 395 -0.83 11.19 28.56
CA ARG A 395 -0.95 11.57 29.98
C ARG A 395 -2.22 11.04 30.65
N PRO A 396 -3.42 11.12 30.03
CA PRO A 396 -4.63 10.59 30.65
C PRO A 396 -4.58 9.07 30.84
N LEU A 397 -4.01 8.34 29.87
CA LEU A 397 -3.87 6.89 29.95
C LEU A 397 -2.85 6.47 31.01
N SER A 398 -1.71 7.16 31.10
CA SER A 398 -0.70 6.91 32.13
C SER A 398 -1.25 7.12 33.53
N LEU A 399 -2.01 8.21 33.73
CA LEU A 399 -2.65 8.54 35.00
C LEU A 399 -3.70 7.50 35.41
N SER A 400 -4.64 7.17 34.51
CA SER A 400 -5.74 6.27 34.83
C SER A 400 -5.27 4.85 35.14
N THR A 401 -4.30 4.34 34.38
CA THR A 401 -3.72 3.01 34.60
C THR A 401 -2.81 2.98 35.84
N GLY A 402 -2.04 4.03 36.10
CA GLY A 402 -1.25 4.14 37.34
C GLY A 402 -2.12 4.17 38.61
N LEU A 403 -3.18 4.97 38.60
CA LEU A 403 -4.14 4.99 39.70
C LEU A 403 -4.92 3.67 39.82
N SER A 404 -5.27 3.03 38.70
CA SER A 404 -5.88 1.70 38.70
C SER A 404 -4.97 0.65 39.35
N SER A 405 -3.66 0.67 39.03
CA SER A 405 -2.66 -0.18 39.67
C SER A 405 -2.69 -0.04 41.20
N SER A 406 -2.72 1.21 41.66
CA SER A 406 -2.73 1.54 43.09
C SER A 406 -4.05 1.15 43.78
N VAL A 407 -5.19 1.41 43.15
CA VAL A 407 -6.53 1.07 43.65
C VAL A 407 -6.71 -0.44 43.80
N LEU A 408 -6.18 -1.24 42.88
CA LEU A 408 -6.21 -2.69 42.98
C LEU A 408 -5.51 -3.19 44.25
N LEU A 409 -4.32 -2.63 44.55
CA LEU A 409 -3.55 -2.98 45.75
C LEU A 409 -4.25 -2.52 47.03
N ILE A 410 -4.84 -1.32 47.05
CA ILE A 410 -5.58 -0.77 48.22
C ILE A 410 -6.63 -1.75 48.75
N SER A 411 -7.26 -2.54 47.87
CA SER A 411 -8.26 -3.55 48.25
C SER A 411 -7.76 -4.60 49.26
N ARG A 412 -6.45 -4.78 49.40
CA ARG A 412 -5.84 -5.74 50.34
C ARG A 412 -5.50 -5.13 51.70
N LEU A 413 -5.51 -3.81 51.83
CA LEU A 413 -5.17 -3.15 53.09
C LEU A 413 -6.30 -3.31 54.11
N GLN A 414 -5.94 -3.50 55.39
CA GLN A 414 -6.89 -3.79 56.48
C GLN A 414 -7.45 -2.53 57.17
N GLU A 415 -6.75 -1.39 57.08
CA GLU A 415 -7.17 -0.14 57.70
C GLU A 415 -7.49 0.94 56.65
N ASP A 416 -8.54 1.74 56.89
CA ASP A 416 -8.92 2.86 56.03
C ASP A 416 -7.86 3.96 56.01
N SER A 417 -7.21 4.19 57.14
CA SER A 417 -6.13 5.19 57.26
C SER A 417 -4.91 4.82 56.41
N SER A 418 -4.56 3.53 56.36
CA SER A 418 -3.49 2.96 55.53
C SER A 418 -3.84 3.02 54.04
N ALA A 419 -5.08 2.66 53.69
CA ALA A 419 -5.60 2.75 52.33
C ALA A 419 -5.61 4.19 51.80
N PHE A 420 -6.05 5.14 52.63
CA PHE A 420 -6.03 6.55 52.26
C PHE A 420 -4.61 7.10 52.11
N PHE A 421 -3.70 6.75 53.03
CA PHE A 421 -2.28 7.11 52.92
C PHE A 421 -1.67 6.65 51.59
N TYR A 422 -1.87 5.37 51.25
CA TYR A 422 -1.35 4.81 50.00
C TYR A 422 -1.97 5.47 48.77
N LEU A 423 -3.28 5.78 48.81
CA LEU A 423 -3.96 6.51 47.74
C LEU A 423 -3.36 7.91 47.54
N CYS A 424 -3.14 8.66 48.62
CA CYS A 424 -2.51 9.99 48.57
C CYS A 424 -1.11 9.93 47.94
N VAL A 425 -0.27 8.99 48.38
CA VAL A 425 1.06 8.78 47.79
C VAL A 425 0.94 8.45 46.30
N SER A 426 0.04 7.54 45.93
CA SER A 426 -0.20 7.14 44.54
C SER A 426 -0.60 8.32 43.64
N PHE A 427 -1.40 9.26 44.15
CA PHE A 427 -1.72 10.50 43.44
C PHE A 427 -0.48 11.38 43.20
N ILE A 428 0.42 11.52 44.18
CA ILE A 428 1.70 12.23 43.98
C ILE A 428 2.49 11.56 42.86
N LEU A 429 2.62 10.24 42.93
CA LEU A 429 3.49 9.46 42.04
C LEU A 429 2.95 9.37 40.61
N HIS A 430 1.64 9.28 40.40
CA HIS A 430 1.06 9.10 39.07
C HIS A 430 0.53 10.40 38.44
N ALA A 431 0.04 11.36 39.23
CA ALA A 431 -0.55 12.59 38.70
C ALA A 431 0.44 13.75 38.61
N TYR A 432 1.28 13.93 39.63
CA TYR A 432 2.05 15.17 39.78
C TYR A 432 3.55 15.03 39.50
N ILE A 433 4.10 13.82 39.57
CA ILE A 433 5.55 13.66 39.39
C ILE A 433 6.04 13.99 37.99
N ALA A 434 5.30 13.65 36.93
CA ALA A 434 5.76 13.87 35.55
C ALA A 434 5.90 15.36 35.23
N PRO A 435 4.88 16.21 35.50
CA PRO A 435 5.00 17.64 35.31
C PRO A 435 6.07 18.28 36.19
N VAL A 436 6.17 17.90 37.47
CA VAL A 436 7.18 18.43 38.40
C VAL A 436 8.60 18.05 37.95
N ARG A 437 8.82 16.78 37.56
CA ARG A 437 10.10 16.30 37.02
C ARG A 437 10.48 17.03 35.75
N ASN A 438 9.55 17.22 34.81
CA ASN A 438 9.83 17.91 33.56
C ASN A 438 10.27 19.37 33.81
N ARG A 439 9.61 20.07 34.72
CA ARG A 439 10.02 21.42 35.16
C ARG A 439 11.39 21.42 35.86
N LEU A 440 11.63 20.46 36.74
CA LEU A 440 12.90 20.36 37.45
C LEU A 440 14.05 20.06 36.48
N ASN A 441 13.80 19.27 35.43
CA ASN A 441 14.76 19.00 34.36
C ASN A 441 14.99 20.24 33.48
N GLU A 442 13.96 21.02 33.16
CA GLU A 442 14.11 22.30 32.44
C GLU A 442 15.00 23.29 33.21
N ALA A 443 14.82 23.40 34.53
CA ALA A 443 15.58 24.33 35.37
C ALA A 443 16.97 23.81 35.76
N TYR A 444 17.09 22.51 36.08
CA TYR A 444 18.30 21.89 36.63
C TYR A 444 18.51 20.47 36.05
N PRO A 445 19.01 20.33 34.82
CA PRO A 445 19.14 19.02 34.14
C PRO A 445 20.00 18.01 34.91
N ASN A 446 21.06 18.47 35.57
CA ASN A 446 21.96 17.60 36.34
C ASN A 446 21.34 17.12 37.66
N ALA A 447 20.31 17.81 38.18
CA ALA A 447 19.61 17.36 39.39
C ALA A 447 18.86 16.04 39.16
N MET A 448 18.44 15.75 37.92
CA MET A 448 17.82 14.47 37.57
C MET A 448 18.76 13.29 37.76
N LEU A 449 20.06 13.46 37.48
CA LEU A 449 21.05 12.41 37.68
C LEU A 449 21.22 12.08 39.17
N VAL A 450 21.30 13.12 40.00
CA VAL A 450 21.41 12.97 41.46
C VAL A 450 20.15 12.31 42.02
N LEU A 451 18.97 12.78 41.60
CA LEU A 451 17.69 12.19 42.00
C LEU A 451 17.60 10.71 41.60
N ALA A 452 17.99 10.37 40.38
CA ALA A 452 18.01 8.98 39.90
C ALA A 452 18.95 8.12 40.74
N ALA A 453 20.16 8.60 41.06
CA ALA A 453 21.12 7.88 41.89
C ALA A 453 20.59 7.63 43.30
N ILE A 454 19.96 8.65 43.92
CA ILE A 454 19.35 8.52 45.25
C ILE A 454 18.22 7.49 45.22
N LEU A 455 17.31 7.59 44.26
CA LEU A 455 16.18 6.67 44.13
C LEU A 455 16.62 5.24 43.81
N ALA A 456 17.64 5.09 42.96
CA ALA A 456 18.24 3.80 42.61
C ALA A 456 18.86 3.10 43.83
N ALA A 457 19.62 3.85 44.65
CA ALA A 457 20.20 3.33 45.88
C ALA A 457 19.10 2.98 46.89
N LEU A 458 18.14 3.88 47.11
CA LEU A 458 17.04 3.69 48.04
C LEU A 458 16.21 2.47 47.67
N SER A 459 15.77 2.34 46.42
CA SER A 459 14.95 1.21 45.97
C SER A 459 15.71 -0.11 46.12
N THR A 460 17.00 -0.15 45.77
CA THR A 460 17.83 -1.37 45.91
C THR A 460 18.00 -1.79 47.36
N VAL A 461 18.26 -0.84 48.26
CA VAL A 461 18.38 -1.11 49.70
C VAL A 461 17.06 -1.62 50.27
N VAL A 462 15.94 -0.99 49.91
CA VAL A 462 14.62 -1.41 50.40
C VAL A 462 14.23 -2.79 49.86
N VAL A 463 14.48 -3.09 48.58
CA VAL A 463 14.27 -4.45 48.02
C VAL A 463 15.12 -5.48 48.78
N SER A 464 16.38 -5.16 49.06
CA SER A 464 17.27 -6.06 49.80
C SER A 464 16.80 -6.29 51.24
N TRP A 465 16.17 -5.29 51.87
CA TRP A 465 15.68 -5.37 53.24
C TRP A 465 14.35 -6.13 53.34
N MET A 466 13.46 -5.93 52.37
CA MET A 466 12.09 -6.47 52.41
C MET A 466 11.93 -7.84 51.76
N SER A 467 12.81 -8.20 50.83
CA SER A 467 12.71 -9.43 50.05
C SER A 467 13.96 -10.28 50.21
N ASP A 468 14.78 -10.39 49.16
CA ASP A 468 16.03 -11.15 49.15
C ASP A 468 17.12 -10.33 48.43
N VAL A 469 18.35 -10.49 48.88
CA VAL A 469 19.57 -9.94 48.27
C VAL A 469 19.67 -10.34 46.80
N ALA A 470 19.23 -11.56 46.44
CA ALA A 470 19.20 -11.99 45.04
C ALA A 470 18.29 -11.11 44.17
N LEU A 471 17.10 -10.74 44.66
CA LEU A 471 16.17 -9.87 43.94
C LEU A 471 16.71 -8.44 43.86
N ALA A 472 17.36 -7.95 44.92
CA ALA A 472 18.02 -6.65 44.91
C ALA A 472 19.17 -6.59 43.88
N ALA A 473 19.94 -7.66 43.75
CA ALA A 473 20.99 -7.78 42.75
C ALA A 473 20.42 -7.77 41.31
N TRP A 474 19.33 -8.50 41.07
CA TRP A 474 18.61 -8.45 39.79
C TRP A 474 18.08 -7.05 39.48
N TRP A 475 17.50 -6.37 40.47
CA TRP A 475 17.01 -5.02 40.31
C TRP A 475 18.14 -4.03 40.00
N ALA A 476 19.27 -4.10 40.71
CA ALA A 476 20.45 -3.29 40.43
C ALA A 476 21.01 -3.54 39.02
N LEU A 477 21.05 -4.80 38.57
CA LEU A 477 21.45 -5.15 37.21
C LEU A 477 20.50 -4.54 36.17
N CYS A 478 19.19 -4.65 36.37
CA CYS A 478 18.20 -4.02 35.49
C CYS A 478 18.41 -2.51 35.35
N GLN A 479 18.69 -1.82 36.46
CA GLN A 479 18.97 -0.39 36.45
C GLN A 479 20.24 -0.06 35.65
N LEU A 480 21.31 -0.84 35.81
CA LEU A 480 22.55 -0.68 35.03
C LEU A 480 22.33 -0.95 33.53
N LEU A 481 21.54 -1.97 33.19
CA LEU A 481 21.21 -2.30 31.80
C LEU A 481 20.41 -1.17 31.13
N ILE A 482 19.39 -0.64 31.81
CA ILE A 482 18.61 0.50 31.31
C ILE A 482 19.50 1.75 31.19
N GLY A 483 20.35 2.01 32.19
CA GLY A 483 21.21 3.19 32.22
C GLY A 483 22.33 3.17 31.18
N LEU A 484 22.94 2.02 30.89
CA LEU A 484 24.16 1.95 30.09
C LEU A 484 24.02 1.12 28.81
N ALA A 485 23.35 -0.03 28.88
CA ALA A 485 23.22 -0.92 27.72
C ALA A 485 22.21 -0.39 26.70
N VAL A 486 21.05 0.12 27.14
CA VAL A 486 20.02 0.70 26.26
C VAL A 486 20.53 1.89 25.44
N PRO A 487 21.18 2.93 26.00
CA PRO A 487 21.69 4.03 25.18
C PRO A 487 22.81 3.57 24.23
N SER A 488 23.64 2.61 24.64
CA SER A 488 24.68 2.03 23.79
C SER A 488 24.08 1.22 22.62
N TYR A 489 23.01 0.48 22.88
CA TYR A 489 22.26 -0.23 21.86
C TYR A 489 21.58 0.72 20.86
N LEU A 490 21.03 1.85 21.34
CA LEU A 490 20.49 2.89 20.48
C LEU A 490 21.56 3.45 19.52
N MET A 491 22.80 3.64 19.99
CA MET A 491 23.91 4.09 19.12
C MET A 491 24.25 3.08 18.02
N LEU A 492 24.11 1.77 18.29
CA LEU A 492 24.29 0.73 17.28
C LEU A 492 23.16 0.77 16.24
N LEU A 493 21.91 0.85 16.69
CA LEU A 493 20.74 0.88 15.81
C LEU A 493 20.71 2.13 14.91
N GLN A 494 21.15 3.28 15.43
CA GLN A 494 21.14 4.53 14.68
C GLN A 494 22.08 4.50 13.46
N ARG A 495 23.11 3.64 13.44
CA ARG A 495 23.98 3.42 12.26
C ARG A 495 23.21 2.90 11.04
N GLY A 496 22.09 2.21 11.26
CA GLY A 496 21.21 1.70 10.22
C GLY A 496 20.18 2.72 9.72
N LYS A 497 20.05 3.88 10.36
CA LYS A 497 19.01 4.87 10.04
C LYS A 497 19.34 5.58 8.73
N ARG A 498 18.50 5.40 7.72
CA ARG A 498 18.59 6.06 6.42
C ARG A 498 17.23 6.67 6.09
N THR A 499 17.21 7.91 5.61
CA THR A 499 16.00 8.49 5.00
C THR A 499 16.28 8.78 3.53
N ILE A 500 15.26 8.60 2.70
CA ILE A 500 15.30 8.95 1.28
C ILE A 500 14.14 9.89 1.03
N HIS A 501 14.47 11.03 0.45
CA HIS A 501 13.56 12.06 0.01
C HIS A 501 13.67 12.19 -1.51
N GLY A 502 12.62 12.65 -2.16
CA GLY A 502 12.66 12.86 -3.60
C GLY A 502 11.48 13.69 -4.10
N PRO A 503 11.28 13.75 -5.43
CA PRO A 503 10.30 14.65 -6.04
C PRO A 503 8.83 14.21 -5.89
N TRP A 504 8.55 13.22 -5.04
CA TRP A 504 7.21 12.74 -4.75
C TRP A 504 6.64 13.37 -3.48
N ASP A 505 5.32 13.42 -3.37
CA ASP A 505 4.66 13.86 -2.14
C ASP A 505 4.95 12.89 -0.99
N GLU A 506 5.75 13.34 -0.03
CA GLU A 506 5.99 12.58 1.19
C GLU A 506 4.78 12.66 2.12
N ALA A 507 4.37 11.50 2.66
CA ALA A 507 3.31 11.46 3.64
C ALA A 507 3.77 12.15 4.94
N VAL A 508 3.37 13.41 5.12
CA VAL A 508 3.64 14.16 6.34
C VAL A 508 2.49 13.93 7.32
N LEU A 509 2.77 13.23 8.44
CA LEU A 509 1.86 13.15 9.59
C LEU A 509 1.75 14.54 10.23
N ARG A 510 0.82 15.37 9.74
CA ARG A 510 0.48 16.62 10.42
C ARG A 510 -0.30 16.28 11.69
N ARG A 511 0.28 16.51 12.86
CA ARG A 511 -0.50 16.59 14.10
C ARG A 511 -1.50 17.73 13.91
N LYS A 512 -2.80 17.44 14.04
CA LYS A 512 -3.80 18.50 14.23
C LYS A 512 -3.41 19.21 15.54
N LEU A 513 -3.05 20.48 15.41
CA LEU A 513 -2.77 21.38 16.53
C LEU A 513 -4.02 21.53 17.40
#